data_AF-A0A131ZUL3-F1
#
_entry.id   AF-A0A131ZUL3-F1
#
_cell.length_a   1.000
_cell.length_b   1.000
_cell.length_c   1.000
_cell.angle_alpha   90.00
_cell.angle_beta   90.00
_cell.angle_gamma   90.00
#
_symmetry.space_group_name_H-M   'P 1'
#
loop_
_entity.id
_entity.type
_entity.pdbx_description
1 polymer ?
#
loop_
_entity_poly.entity_id
_entity_poly.type
_entity_poly.pdbx_seq_one_letter_code
_entity_poly.pdbx_strand_id
1 'polypeptide(L)'
;MNSMGFQCKKCRKTLFTANEIVDCHDQPLYKVNTSTNSQCYYDDILFIGENKINEWISKQINSENWIKGRLVCPTDKCLARLGSFNFVSGETCRCGQHQLPSIRISRSRVDAPIKPILRIPDTIEMKFI
;
A
#
# COMPACT_ATOMS: atom_id res chain seq x y z
N MET A 1 -3.05 -22.18 -10.93
CA MET A 1 -2.42 -21.49 -9.79
C MET A 1 -2.90 -20.04 -9.79
N ASN A 2 -3.97 -19.73 -9.04
CA ASN A 2 -4.47 -18.35 -8.92
C ASN A 2 -3.53 -17.57 -8.01
N SER A 3 -2.75 -16.67 -8.58
CA SER A 3 -1.88 -15.76 -7.83
C SER A 3 -2.73 -14.81 -6.98
N MET A 4 -2.60 -14.95 -5.66
CA MET A 4 -3.36 -14.22 -4.66
C MET A 4 -2.76 -12.82 -4.45
N GLY A 5 -3.02 -11.92 -5.40
CA GLY A 5 -2.44 -10.58 -5.42
C GLY A 5 -3.47 -9.48 -5.71
N PHE A 6 -3.10 -8.25 -5.39
CA PHE A 6 -3.86 -7.06 -5.74
C PHE A 6 -3.79 -6.85 -7.25
N GLN A 7 -4.96 -6.64 -7.86
CA GLN A 7 -5.09 -6.54 -9.29
C GLN A 7 -5.52 -5.14 -9.70
N CYS A 8 -5.06 -4.69 -10.86
CA CYS A 8 -5.59 -3.46 -11.45
C CYS A 8 -7.09 -3.62 -11.70
N LYS A 9 -7.91 -2.70 -11.18
CA LYS A 9 -9.37 -2.77 -11.35
C LYS A 9 -9.82 -2.67 -12.81
N LYS A 10 -9.04 -2.01 -13.66
CA LYS A 10 -9.33 -1.82 -15.09
C LYS A 10 -9.01 -3.05 -15.95
N CYS A 11 -7.86 -3.70 -15.73
CA CYS A 11 -7.37 -4.76 -16.63
C CYS A 11 -7.08 -6.10 -15.94
N ARG A 12 -7.30 -6.21 -14.63
CA ARG A 12 -7.05 -7.39 -13.79
C ARG A 12 -5.60 -7.89 -13.75
N LYS A 13 -4.64 -7.16 -14.32
CA LYS A 13 -3.21 -7.43 -14.15
C LYS A 13 -2.86 -7.44 -12.66
N THR A 14 -2.24 -8.51 -12.18
CA THR A 14 -1.68 -8.57 -10.82
C THR A 14 -0.52 -7.58 -10.70
N LEU A 15 -0.59 -6.73 -9.67
CA LEU A 15 0.32 -5.62 -9.45
C LEU A 15 1.30 -5.89 -8.31
N PHE A 16 0.83 -6.39 -7.19
CA PHE A 16 1.61 -6.69 -5.98
C PHE A 16 0.81 -7.63 -5.09
N THR A 17 1.42 -8.17 -4.04
CA THR A 17 0.75 -9.02 -3.06
C THR A 17 0.60 -8.30 -1.72
N ALA A 18 0.04 -8.98 -0.72
CA ALA A 18 -0.04 -8.43 0.63
C ALA A 18 1.34 -8.23 1.28
N ASN A 19 2.38 -8.92 0.79
CA ASN A 19 3.72 -8.84 1.35
C ASN A 19 4.34 -7.45 1.18
N GLU A 20 4.10 -6.80 0.04
CA GLU A 20 4.62 -5.47 -0.29
C GLU A 20 3.93 -4.35 0.49
N ILE A 21 2.76 -4.62 1.07
CA ILE A 21 1.95 -3.62 1.78
C ILE A 21 2.47 -3.45 3.20
N VAL A 22 2.54 -2.19 3.62
CA VAL A 22 2.86 -1.75 4.98
C VAL A 22 1.75 -0.84 5.50
N ASP A 23 1.73 -0.58 6.80
CA ASP A 23 0.89 0.45 7.38
C ASP A 23 1.49 1.86 7.16
N CYS A 24 0.83 2.88 7.71
CA CYS A 24 1.28 4.27 7.59
C CYS A 24 2.57 4.59 8.37
N HIS A 25 3.12 3.64 9.14
CA HIS A 25 4.37 3.73 9.90
C HIS A 25 5.43 2.76 9.35
N ASP A 26 5.29 2.33 8.10
CA ASP A 26 6.18 1.38 7.42
C ASP A 26 6.32 0.02 8.14
N GLN A 27 5.31 -0.37 8.92
CA GLN A 27 5.27 -1.67 9.57
C GLN A 27 4.50 -2.70 8.74
N PRO A 28 4.93 -3.97 8.74
CA PRO A 28 4.14 -5.03 8.11
C PRO A 28 2.75 -5.14 8.72
N LEU A 29 1.72 -5.34 7.89
CA LEU A 29 0.31 -5.38 8.34
C LEU A 29 -0.02 -6.48 9.37
N TYR A 30 0.85 -7.48 9.58
CA TYR A 30 0.66 -8.51 10.62
C TYR A 30 1.19 -8.09 12.00
N LYS A 31 1.91 -6.96 12.10
CA LYS A 31 2.46 -6.41 13.36
C LYS A 31 1.67 -5.22 13.90
N VAL A 32 0.48 -4.96 13.36
CA VAL A 32 -0.35 -3.82 13.80
C VAL A 32 -0.69 -4.04 15.27
N ASN A 33 0.00 -3.30 16.14
CA ASN A 33 -0.36 -3.18 17.54
C ASN A 33 -1.78 -2.61 17.56
N THR A 34 -2.71 -3.30 18.23
CA THR A 34 -4.12 -2.92 18.40
C THR A 34 -4.33 -1.58 19.16
N SER A 35 -3.26 -0.83 19.38
CA SER A 35 -3.19 0.49 20.02
C SER A 35 -3.06 1.62 19.01
N THR A 36 -3.43 1.42 17.74
CA THR A 36 -3.39 2.51 16.75
C THR A 36 -4.43 3.56 17.12
N ASN A 37 -3.95 4.72 17.56
CA ASN A 37 -4.70 5.97 17.57
C ASN A 37 -5.54 6.06 16.27
N SER A 38 -6.84 6.35 16.38
CA SER A 38 -7.78 6.37 15.25
C SER A 38 -7.31 7.25 14.08
N GLN A 39 -6.39 8.16 14.35
CA GLN A 39 -5.74 9.05 13.39
C GLN A 39 -4.79 8.33 12.41
N CYS A 40 -4.21 7.17 12.77
CA CYS A 40 -3.22 6.42 11.99
C CYS A 40 -3.83 5.43 10.98
N TYR A 41 -5.10 5.59 10.62
CA TYR A 41 -5.79 4.73 9.67
C TYR A 41 -6.13 5.44 8.37
N TYR A 42 -5.83 4.80 7.23
CA TYR A 42 -6.06 5.31 5.88
C TYR A 42 -6.86 4.28 5.08
N ASP A 43 -8.15 4.51 4.88
CA ASP A 43 -9.03 3.54 4.21
C ASP A 43 -8.92 3.57 2.68
N ASP A 44 -8.51 4.71 2.13
CA ASP A 44 -8.47 4.99 0.70
C ASP A 44 -7.09 4.74 0.07
N ILE A 45 -6.06 4.55 0.90
CA ILE A 45 -4.65 4.46 0.50
C ILE A 45 -4.04 3.15 1.02
N LEU A 46 -3.26 2.51 0.16
CA LEU A 46 -2.35 1.43 0.50
C LEU A 46 -0.92 1.96 0.38
N PHE A 47 -0.10 1.71 1.40
CA PHE A 47 1.32 2.05 1.38
C PHE A 47 2.15 0.86 0.94
N ILE A 48 3.17 1.11 0.12
CA ILE A 48 4.17 0.11 -0.26
C ILE A 48 5.47 0.44 0.48
N GLY A 49 6.03 -0.57 1.16
CA GLY A 49 7.29 -0.40 1.88
C GLY A 49 8.44 -0.15 0.91
N GLU A 50 9.34 0.77 1.24
CA GLU A 50 10.44 1.16 0.34
C GLU A 50 11.41 -0.01 0.11
N ASN A 51 11.54 -0.90 1.08
CA ASN A 51 12.30 -2.15 0.95
C ASN A 51 11.54 -3.29 0.26
N LYS A 52 10.30 -3.06 -0.18
CA LYS A 52 9.43 -4.07 -0.84
C LYS A 52 8.94 -3.63 -2.21
N ILE A 53 9.64 -2.67 -2.83
CA ILE A 53 9.34 -2.19 -4.16
C ILE A 53 9.56 -3.33 -5.17
N ASN A 54 8.54 -3.63 -5.97
CA ASN A 54 8.66 -4.62 -7.02
C ASN A 54 9.10 -4.00 -8.36
N GLU A 55 9.38 -4.86 -9.34
CA GLU A 55 10.04 -4.48 -10.59
C GLU A 55 9.33 -3.36 -11.35
N TRP A 56 7.99 -3.39 -11.47
CA TRP A 56 7.27 -2.41 -12.28
C TRP A 56 7.19 -1.04 -11.61
N ILE A 57 7.09 -0.99 -10.28
CA ILE A 57 7.14 0.25 -9.52
C ILE A 57 8.55 0.84 -9.61
N SER A 58 9.59 0.01 -9.41
CA SER A 58 10.99 0.43 -9.52
C SER A 58 11.29 1.05 -10.89
N LYS A 59 10.83 0.44 -11.99
CA LYS A 59 10.99 1.01 -13.34
C LYS A 59 10.41 2.42 -13.48
N GLN A 60 9.22 2.66 -12.94
CA GLN A 60 8.57 3.98 -13.00
C GLN A 60 9.23 5.01 -12.09
N ILE A 61 9.71 4.60 -10.91
CA ILE A 61 10.46 5.48 -10.01
C ILE A 61 11.80 5.88 -10.65
N ASN A 62 12.52 4.91 -11.24
CA ASN A 62 13.78 5.16 -11.93
C ASN A 62 13.60 6.12 -13.12
N SER A 63 12.53 5.98 -13.90
CA SER A 63 12.26 6.90 -15.02
C SER A 63 12.00 8.35 -14.60
N GLU A 64 11.55 8.55 -13.35
CA GLU A 64 11.25 9.86 -12.76
C GLU A 64 12.35 10.27 -11.75
N ASN A 65 13.55 9.69 -11.84
CA ASN A 65 14.72 10.05 -11.01
C ASN A 65 14.46 10.08 -9.50
N TRP A 66 13.61 9.20 -8.96
CA TRP A 66 13.36 9.11 -7.52
C TRP A 66 12.89 10.43 -6.87
N ILE A 67 12.22 11.32 -7.63
CA ILE A 67 11.71 12.57 -7.06
C ILE A 67 10.24 12.46 -6.65
N LYS A 68 9.33 12.74 -7.58
CA LYS A 68 7.89 12.64 -7.40
C LYS A 68 7.28 12.20 -8.73
N GLY A 69 6.26 11.35 -8.68
CA GLY A 69 5.67 10.83 -9.89
C GLY A 69 4.34 10.13 -9.68
N ARG A 70 3.72 9.73 -10.78
CA ARG A 70 2.47 8.97 -10.80
C ARG A 70 2.79 7.52 -11.06
N LEU A 71 2.07 6.62 -10.38
CA LEU A 71 2.11 5.19 -10.70
C LEU A 71 0.96 4.85 -11.63
N VAL A 72 1.29 4.30 -12.80
CA VAL A 72 0.33 3.80 -13.78
C VAL A 72 0.42 2.29 -13.90
N CYS A 73 -0.67 1.65 -14.34
CA CYS A 73 -0.69 0.22 -14.59
C CYS A 73 0.37 -0.15 -15.64
N PRO A 74 1.23 -1.15 -15.38
CA PRO A 74 2.32 -1.53 -16.29
C PRO A 74 1.85 -2.28 -17.54
N THR A 75 0.54 -2.48 -17.71
CA THR A 75 -0.01 -3.03 -18.96
C THR A 75 -0.17 -1.90 -19.97
N ASP A 76 0.53 -1.99 -21.10
CA ASP A 76 0.62 -0.93 -22.14
C ASP A 76 -0.74 -0.46 -22.65
N LYS A 77 -1.71 -1.36 -22.75
CA LYS A 77 -3.09 -1.03 -23.19
C LYS A 77 -3.96 -0.45 -22.07
N CYS A 78 -3.53 -0.54 -20.82
CA CYS A 78 -4.30 -0.12 -19.65
C CYS A 78 -3.93 1.29 -19.22
N LEU A 79 -2.66 1.48 -18.83
CA LEU A 79 -2.05 2.71 -18.30
C LEU A 79 -2.90 3.47 -17.27
N ALA A 80 -3.83 2.78 -16.59
CA ALA A 80 -4.69 3.41 -15.60
C ALA A 80 -3.84 3.93 -14.43
N ARG A 81 -4.15 5.13 -13.94
CA ARG A 81 -3.51 5.65 -12.74
C ARG A 81 -3.88 4.78 -11.53
N LEU A 82 -2.86 4.27 -10.85
CA LEU A 82 -2.96 3.43 -9.66
C LEU A 82 -2.59 4.19 -8.39
N GLY A 83 -1.68 5.15 -8.48
CA GLY A 83 -1.13 5.82 -7.30
C GLY A 83 -0.13 6.92 -7.63
N SER A 84 0.78 7.16 -6.68
CA SER A 84 1.87 8.14 -6.78
C SER A 84 2.99 7.79 -5.82
N PHE A 85 4.16 8.37 -6.07
CA PHE A 85 5.27 8.39 -5.12
C PHE A 85 5.82 9.80 -4.95
N ASN A 86 6.38 10.08 -3.78
CA ASN A 86 7.07 11.32 -3.47
C ASN A 86 8.16 11.08 -2.43
N PHE A 87 9.43 11.13 -2.87
CA PHE A 87 10.61 10.96 -2.02
C PHE A 87 11.27 12.29 -1.65
N VAL A 88 10.82 13.41 -2.22
CA VAL A 88 11.40 14.75 -1.97
C VAL A 88 10.71 15.43 -0.80
N SER A 89 9.38 15.44 -0.81
CA SER A 89 8.58 15.99 0.28
C SER A 89 7.83 14.88 0.99
N GLY A 90 8.43 14.39 2.07
CA GLY A 90 7.77 13.46 2.97
C GLY A 90 6.51 14.08 3.56
N GLU A 91 5.42 13.32 3.62
CA GLU A 91 4.20 13.71 4.31
C GLU A 91 4.23 13.13 5.73
N THR A 92 3.77 13.90 6.71
CA THR A 92 3.70 13.42 8.09
C THR A 92 2.39 12.69 8.32
N CYS A 93 2.43 11.57 9.04
CA CYS A 93 1.24 10.87 9.50
C CYS A 93 0.39 11.79 10.39
N ARG A 94 -0.93 11.58 10.44
CA ARG A 94 -1.85 12.41 11.25
C ARG A 94 -1.53 12.40 12.74
N CYS A 95 -0.80 11.40 13.25
CA CYS A 95 -0.31 11.39 14.63
C CYS A 95 0.83 12.40 14.89
N GLY A 96 1.46 12.95 13.85
CA GLY A 96 2.57 13.89 13.96
C GLY A 96 3.92 13.27 14.33
N GLN A 97 3.98 11.95 14.56
CA GLN A 97 5.18 11.26 15.09
C GLN A 97 5.99 10.52 14.03
N HIS A 98 5.37 10.17 12.89
CA HIS A 98 5.99 9.35 11.85
C HIS A 98 5.82 10.01 10.48
N GLN A 99 6.77 9.78 9.57
CA GLN A 99 6.59 10.09 8.16
C GLN A 99 5.83 8.95 7.47
N LEU A 100 4.95 9.31 6.54
CA LEU A 100 4.24 8.35 5.70
C LEU A 100 5.19 7.74 4.67
N PRO A 101 5.01 6.45 4.32
CA PRO A 101 5.74 5.84 3.23
C PRO A 101 5.56 6.63 1.92
N SER A 102 6.67 6.78 1.18
CA SER A 102 6.74 7.60 -0.03
C SER A 102 5.84 7.08 -1.16
N ILE A 103 5.54 5.78 -1.17
CA ILE A 103 4.79 5.11 -2.25
C ILE A 103 3.36 4.81 -1.80
N ARG A 104 2.39 5.33 -2.56
CA ARG A 104 0.96 5.23 -2.27
C ARG A 104 0.17 4.70 -3.45
N ILE A 105 -0.69 3.71 -3.20
CA ILE A 105 -1.64 3.14 -4.16
C ILE A 105 -3.05 3.47 -3.70
N SER A 106 -3.91 3.95 -4.61
CA SER A 106 -5.31 4.19 -4.29
C SER A 106 -6.07 2.87 -4.22
N ARG A 107 -6.68 2.58 -3.08
CA ARG A 107 -7.48 1.37 -2.85
C ARG A 107 -8.63 1.25 -3.85
N SER A 108 -9.22 2.38 -4.25
CA SER A 108 -10.31 2.42 -5.24
C SER A 108 -9.91 1.94 -6.65
N ARG A 109 -8.60 1.92 -6.96
CA ARG A 109 -8.04 1.60 -8.29
C ARG A 109 -7.54 0.15 -8.39
N VAL A 110 -7.54 -0.58 -7.29
CA VAL A 110 -7.09 -1.97 -7.22
C VAL A 110 -8.17 -2.85 -6.61
N ASP A 111 -8.30 -4.07 -7.11
CA ASP A 111 -9.13 -5.08 -6.49
C ASP A 111 -8.26 -5.98 -5.61
N ALA A 112 -8.72 -6.19 -4.38
CA ALA A 112 -8.10 -7.14 -3.47
C ALA A 112 -8.52 -8.58 -3.86
N PRO A 113 -7.66 -9.59 -3.64
CA PRO A 113 -8.07 -10.98 -3.81
C PRO A 113 -9.24 -11.32 -2.88
N ILE A 114 -10.15 -12.19 -3.33
CA ILE A 114 -11.39 -12.51 -2.61
C ILE A 114 -11.09 -13.45 -1.41
N LYS A 115 -10.79 -12.81 -0.25
CA LYS A 115 -10.97 -13.19 1.19
C LYS A 115 -10.09 -14.28 1.86
N PRO A 116 -9.84 -14.18 3.20
CA PRO A 116 -10.60 -13.38 4.18
C PRO A 116 -9.92 -12.12 4.71
N ILE A 117 -10.71 -11.04 4.71
CA ILE A 117 -10.86 -10.03 5.76
C ILE A 117 -9.55 -9.57 6.43
N LEU A 118 -9.00 -8.44 5.98
CA LEU A 118 -8.28 -7.55 6.90
C LEU A 118 -9.34 -7.06 7.91
N ARG A 119 -9.60 -7.86 8.95
CA ARG A 119 -10.34 -7.40 10.12
C ARG A 119 -9.41 -6.38 10.76
N ILE A 120 -9.77 -5.11 10.61
CA ILE A 120 -9.44 -4.10 11.61
C ILE A 120 -9.88 -4.72 12.96
N PRO A 121 -9.03 -4.73 13.99
CA PRO A 121 -9.38 -5.41 15.24
C PRO A 121 -10.54 -4.67 15.90
N ASP A 122 -11.75 -5.18 15.72
CA ASP A 122 -12.81 -5.03 16.71
C ASP A 122 -12.34 -5.82 17.94
N THR A 123 -12.03 -5.09 19.02
CA THR A 123 -11.86 -5.54 20.41
C THR A 123 -12.11 -7.02 20.66
N ILE A 124 -11.05 -7.80 20.90
CA ILE A 124 -11.14 -9.05 21.66
C ILE A 124 -9.92 -9.14 22.57
N GLU A 125 -10.15 -8.94 23.87
CA GLU A 125 -9.23 -9.39 24.93
C GLU A 125 -8.94 -10.88 24.70
N MET A 126 -7.68 -11.24 24.51
CA MET A 126 -7.21 -12.58 24.88
C MET A 126 -6.27 -12.45 26.07
N LYS A 127 -6.86 -12.61 27.26
CA LYS A 127 -6.14 -12.99 28.46
C LYS A 127 -5.59 -14.39 28.22
N PHE A 128 -4.26 -14.51 28.15
CA PHE A 128 -3.61 -15.79 28.34
C PHE A 128 -3.22 -15.91 29.80
N ILE A 129 -3.71 -17.01 30.39
CA ILE A 129 -3.45 -17.51 31.74
C ILE A 129 -1.96 -17.80 31.92
#